data_AF-A0A811LT91-F1
#
_entry.id   AF-A0A811LT91-F1
#
_cell.length_a   1.000
_cell.length_b   1.000
_cell.length_c   1.000
_cell.angle_alpha   90.00
_cell.angle_beta   90.00
_cell.angle_gamma   90.00
#
_symmetry.space_group_name_H-M   'P 1'
#
loop_
_entity.id
_entity.type
_entity.pdbx_description
1 polymer ?
#
loop_
_entity_poly.entity_id
_entity_poly.type
_entity_poly.pdbx_seq_one_letter_code
_entity_poly.pdbx_strand_id
1 'polypeptide(L)'
;MYDVMPPHLVVCPFCERLFSRFSIGLHQPQCKQNPYKMTVHKDLSSKSKSKKPSGKKRSKSVGHNAKSFQKAKLDDRPSTTTFTSKTKKPQDLPTPTTSSLPQTCFVCGQNVDYEPLIDHEIECEAVWRTNRRDLPAYMQVRSPKKMRIPSVDGTIDGARLDWYAEKSATAANRVRCLKCGRVERFDDACGHQCARFEPTVQFYF
;
A
#
# COMPACT_ATOMS: atom_id res chain seq x y z
N MET A 1 -29.05 -31.68 -27.99
CA MET A 1 -28.74 -30.60 -27.03
C MET A 1 -27.69 -29.72 -27.69
N TYR A 2 -28.08 -28.56 -28.21
CA TYR A 2 -27.15 -27.62 -28.85
C TYR A 2 -26.87 -26.51 -27.84
N ASP A 3 -25.63 -26.45 -27.33
CA ASP A 3 -25.16 -25.35 -26.49
C ASP A 3 -25.20 -24.05 -27.31
N VAL A 4 -26.13 -23.16 -26.98
CA VAL A 4 -26.29 -21.86 -27.63
C VAL A 4 -25.15 -20.96 -27.16
N MET A 5 -24.07 -20.93 -27.92
CA MET A 5 -22.94 -20.03 -27.71
C MET A 5 -23.43 -18.57 -27.72
N PRO A 6 -23.14 -17.76 -26.68
CA PRO A 6 -23.59 -16.38 -26.62
C PRO A 6 -23.03 -15.55 -27.80
N PRO A 7 -23.88 -14.80 -28.54
CA PRO A 7 -23.57 -14.25 -29.87
C PRO A 7 -22.49 -13.14 -29.92
N HIS A 8 -21.88 -12.80 -28.78
CA HIS A 8 -20.88 -11.75 -28.65
C HIS A 8 -19.47 -12.27 -28.33
N LEU A 9 -19.33 -13.59 -28.20
CA LEU A 9 -18.07 -14.25 -27.89
C LEU A 9 -17.49 -14.93 -29.14
N VAL A 10 -16.20 -14.72 -29.36
CA VAL A 10 -15.41 -15.28 -30.46
C VAL A 10 -14.26 -16.07 -29.85
N VAL A 11 -13.98 -17.25 -30.41
CA VAL A 11 -12.87 -18.11 -29.99
C VAL A 11 -11.56 -17.60 -30.61
N CYS A 12 -10.50 -17.53 -29.82
CA CYS A 12 -9.16 -17.23 -30.33
C CYS A 12 -8.57 -18.46 -31.05
N PRO A 13 -8.07 -18.34 -32.31
CA PRO A 13 -7.56 -19.49 -33.07
C PRO A 13 -6.20 -20.02 -32.56
N PHE A 14 -5.54 -19.32 -31.63
CA PHE A 14 -4.22 -19.71 -31.13
C PHE A 14 -4.25 -20.33 -29.72
N CYS A 15 -5.29 -20.06 -28.93
CA CYS A 15 -5.40 -20.57 -27.55
C CYS A 15 -6.81 -21.08 -27.20
N GLU A 16 -7.72 -21.09 -28.16
CA GLU A 16 -9.10 -21.63 -28.07
C GLU A 16 -9.97 -21.03 -26.96
N ARG A 17 -9.54 -19.90 -26.37
CA ARG A 17 -10.29 -19.21 -25.33
C ARG A 17 -11.34 -18.26 -25.92
N LEU A 18 -12.44 -18.09 -25.20
CA LEU A 18 -13.54 -17.19 -25.56
C LEU A 18 -13.20 -15.74 -25.18
N PHE A 19 -13.35 -14.83 -26.14
CA PHE A 19 -13.18 -13.40 -25.95
C PHE A 19 -14.37 -12.64 -26.51
N SER A 20 -14.63 -11.44 -26.00
CA SER A 20 -15.59 -10.54 -26.64
C SER A 20 -15.03 -10.06 -27.98
N ARG A 21 -15.91 -9.76 -28.94
CA ARG A 21 -15.54 -9.17 -30.25
C ARG A 21 -14.63 -7.93 -30.14
N PHE A 22 -14.71 -7.18 -29.04
CA PHE A 22 -13.86 -6.00 -28.80
C PHE A 22 -12.49 -6.34 -28.18
N SER A 23 -12.38 -7.43 -27.41
CA SER A 23 -11.14 -7.80 -26.72
C SER A 23 -10.25 -8.75 -27.53
N ILE A 24 -10.81 -9.47 -28.50
CA ILE A 24 -10.04 -10.38 -29.37
C ILE A 24 -8.96 -9.65 -30.17
N GLY A 25 -9.21 -8.42 -30.64
CA GLY A 25 -8.23 -7.65 -31.41
C GLY A 25 -7.00 -7.22 -30.62
N LEU A 26 -7.12 -7.06 -29.30
CA LEU A 26 -5.99 -6.79 -28.40
C LEU A 26 -5.25 -8.07 -28.01
N HIS A 27 -5.99 -9.17 -27.85
CA HIS A 27 -5.44 -10.45 -27.42
C HIS A 27 -4.68 -11.18 -28.55
N GLN A 28 -5.24 -11.23 -29.77
CA GLN A 28 -4.71 -12.00 -30.89
C GLN A 28 -3.22 -11.73 -31.22
N PRO A 29 -2.71 -10.47 -31.29
CA PRO A 29 -1.31 -10.23 -31.57
C PRO A 29 -0.38 -10.69 -30.45
N GLN A 30 -0.81 -10.60 -29.19
CA GLN A 30 -0.05 -11.07 -28.03
C GLN A 30 -0.06 -12.60 -27.94
N CYS A 31 -1.18 -13.22 -28.29
CA CYS A 31 -1.34 -14.68 -28.30
C CYS A 31 -0.51 -15.34 -29.40
N LYS A 32 -0.41 -14.73 -30.59
CA LYS A 32 0.44 -15.24 -31.68
C LYS A 32 1.91 -15.32 -31.30
N GLN A 33 2.39 -14.39 -30.46
CA GLN A 33 3.80 -14.35 -30.03
C GLN A 33 4.11 -15.33 -28.89
N ASN A 34 3.12 -15.68 -28.06
CA ASN A 34 3.30 -16.68 -27.01
C ASN A 34 1.95 -17.32 -26.62
N PRO A 35 1.55 -18.43 -27.28
CA PRO A 35 0.21 -19.01 -27.11
C PRO A 35 -0.02 -19.62 -25.71
N TYR A 36 1.05 -20.04 -25.01
CA TYR A 36 0.94 -20.74 -23.73
C TYR A 36 1.17 -19.86 -22.49
N LYS A 37 1.59 -18.59 -22.62
CA LYS A 37 1.88 -17.74 -21.44
C LYS A 37 0.64 -17.31 -20.64
N MET A 38 -0.56 -17.43 -21.20
CA MET A 38 -1.81 -16.95 -20.59
C MET A 38 -2.66 -18.05 -19.93
N THR A 39 -2.16 -19.29 -19.83
CA THR A 39 -2.87 -20.42 -19.22
C THR A 39 -2.70 -20.55 -17.71
N VAL A 40 -1.88 -19.71 -17.07
CA VAL A 40 -1.71 -19.72 -15.60
C VAL A 40 -2.72 -18.80 -14.94
N HIS A 41 -4.00 -19.14 -14.99
CA HIS A 41 -5.02 -18.75 -13.99
C HIS A 41 -6.21 -19.70 -14.13
N LYS A 42 -6.07 -20.91 -13.58
CA LYS A 42 -7.23 -21.73 -13.18
C LYS A 42 -7.70 -21.24 -11.81
N ASP A 43 -8.85 -20.58 -11.87
CA ASP A 43 -10.00 -20.73 -10.97
C ASP A 43 -9.77 -20.56 -9.46
N LEU A 44 -10.14 -19.37 -8.96
CA LEU A 44 -11.28 -19.17 -8.04
C LEU A 44 -11.52 -17.65 -7.79
N SER A 45 -12.59 -17.19 -8.44
CA SER A 45 -13.53 -16.11 -8.07
C SER A 45 -13.04 -14.82 -7.35
N SER A 46 -12.98 -13.75 -8.14
CA SER A 46 -13.55 -12.39 -7.91
C SER A 46 -13.24 -11.69 -6.55
N LYS A 47 -12.59 -10.51 -6.50
CA LYS A 47 -13.13 -9.22 -6.99
C LYS A 47 -12.10 -8.08 -6.80
N SER A 48 -11.83 -7.31 -7.88
CA SER A 48 -11.38 -5.89 -7.91
C SER A 48 -10.03 -5.52 -7.23
N LYS A 49 -9.11 -4.71 -7.77
CA LYS A 49 -9.22 -3.59 -8.72
C LYS A 49 -7.83 -3.31 -9.32
N SER A 50 -7.85 -2.86 -10.57
CA SER A 50 -6.74 -2.50 -11.46
C SER A 50 -5.68 -1.55 -10.90
N LYS A 51 -4.46 -1.77 -11.42
CA LYS A 51 -3.34 -0.82 -11.55
C LYS A 51 -3.72 0.40 -12.42
N LYS A 52 -2.95 1.49 -12.29
CA LYS A 52 -2.18 2.11 -13.39
C LYS A 52 -1.17 3.12 -12.83
N PRO A 53 0.01 3.26 -13.46
CA PRO A 53 0.15 4.40 -14.37
C PRO A 53 0.87 4.03 -15.68
N SER A 54 0.53 4.74 -16.76
CA SER A 54 1.51 5.20 -17.74
C SER A 54 0.86 6.24 -18.67
N GLY A 55 1.58 7.34 -18.85
CA GLY A 55 1.29 8.35 -19.86
C GLY A 55 2.60 8.98 -20.30
N LYS A 56 3.25 8.38 -21.30
CA LYS A 56 4.32 9.03 -22.09
C LYS A 56 3.65 9.72 -23.28
N LYS A 57 4.03 10.97 -23.55
CA LYS A 57 3.88 11.58 -24.88
C LYS A 57 5.20 12.20 -25.35
N ARG A 58 5.42 12.00 -26.65
CA ARG A 58 6.57 12.36 -27.51
C ARG A 58 6.58 13.84 -27.88
N SER A 59 7.78 14.38 -28.11
CA SER A 59 8.10 15.37 -29.17
C SER A 59 9.64 15.53 -29.24
N LYS A 60 10.30 15.14 -30.34
CA LYS A 60 10.60 15.90 -31.57
C LYS A 60 11.77 16.90 -31.38
N SER A 61 12.86 16.60 -32.07
CA SER A 61 14.11 17.37 -32.19
C SER A 61 13.94 18.62 -33.07
N VAL A 62 14.71 19.68 -32.78
CA VAL A 62 15.38 20.62 -33.71
C VAL A 62 16.14 21.71 -32.91
N GLY A 63 17.41 21.93 -33.28
CA GLY A 63 17.99 23.27 -33.50
C GLY A 63 18.50 24.07 -32.31
N HIS A 64 19.83 24.21 -32.24
CA HIS A 64 20.55 25.09 -31.32
C HIS A 64 20.48 26.55 -31.76
N ASN A 65 20.14 27.46 -30.83
CA ASN A 65 20.51 28.87 -30.93
C ASN A 65 20.54 29.47 -29.50
N ALA A 66 21.75 29.55 -28.92
CA ALA A 66 21.97 30.28 -27.66
C ALA A 66 22.76 31.55 -27.99
N LYS A 67 22.08 32.69 -27.96
CA LYS A 67 22.71 34.01 -27.93
C LYS A 67 23.10 34.35 -26.49
N SER A 68 24.39 34.65 -26.35
CA SER A 68 25.06 35.48 -25.36
C SER A 68 24.16 36.53 -24.70
N PHE A 69 24.21 36.61 -23.36
CA PHE A 69 24.23 37.88 -22.64
C PHE A 69 25.12 37.78 -21.40
N GLN A 70 25.98 38.79 -21.24
CA GLN A 70 27.00 38.92 -20.22
C GLN A 70 26.46 39.63 -18.97
N LYS A 71 26.87 39.11 -17.80
CA LYS A 71 27.46 39.80 -16.63
C LYS A 71 26.75 41.00 -15.98
N ALA A 72 26.37 40.84 -14.71
CA ALA A 72 26.42 41.88 -13.67
C ALA A 72 26.58 41.18 -12.29
N LYS A 73 27.79 41.23 -11.72
CA LYS A 73 28.21 42.01 -10.52
C LYS A 73 27.70 41.46 -9.18
N LEU A 74 28.68 40.91 -8.46
CA LEU A 74 28.69 40.44 -7.08
C LEU A 74 28.83 41.64 -6.16
N ASP A 75 28.07 41.69 -5.07
CA ASP A 75 28.47 42.33 -3.80
C ASP A 75 27.72 41.66 -2.63
N ASP A 76 28.50 41.39 -1.57
CA ASP A 76 28.18 41.08 -0.16
C ASP A 76 27.34 39.83 0.23
N ARG A 77 28.05 38.75 0.55
CA ARG A 77 27.56 37.69 1.46
C ARG A 77 28.70 37.20 2.37
N PRO A 78 28.60 37.36 3.71
CA PRO A 78 29.73 37.07 4.60
C PRO A 78 29.98 35.56 4.82
N SER A 79 31.25 35.24 4.61
CA SER A 79 32.18 34.32 5.29
C SER A 79 31.78 32.92 5.78
N THR A 80 32.41 31.96 5.09
CA THR A 80 32.86 30.63 5.51
C THR A 80 33.66 30.63 6.82
N THR A 81 33.32 29.73 7.75
CA THR A 81 34.27 29.16 8.73
C THR A 81 34.60 27.73 8.35
N THR A 82 35.82 27.55 7.86
CA THR A 82 36.46 26.28 7.53
C THR A 82 37.12 25.72 8.80
N PHE A 83 36.74 24.51 9.22
CA PHE A 83 37.60 23.72 10.11
C PHE A 83 38.10 22.51 9.33
N THR A 84 39.35 22.61 8.87
CA THR A 84 40.15 21.51 8.37
C THR A 84 40.73 20.72 9.55
N SER A 85 40.60 19.39 9.58
CA SER A 85 41.58 18.49 10.22
C SER A 85 41.42 17.02 9.83
N LYS A 86 42.37 16.57 8.99
CA LYS A 86 43.15 15.31 9.04
C LYS A 86 42.43 13.95 8.87
N THR A 87 42.59 13.44 7.65
CA THR A 87 42.82 12.04 7.20
C THR A 87 43.15 10.98 8.26
N LYS A 88 42.37 9.88 8.31
CA LYS A 88 42.85 8.49 8.51
C LYS A 88 41.94 7.44 7.83
N LYS A 89 42.55 6.65 6.94
CA LYS A 89 42.30 5.25 6.49
C LYS A 89 41.00 4.89 5.71
N PRO A 90 41.10 4.14 4.58
CA PRO A 90 39.96 3.50 3.95
C PRO A 90 39.58 2.26 4.77
N GLN A 91 38.37 2.26 5.31
CA GLN A 91 37.75 1.09 5.90
C GLN A 91 36.57 0.68 5.02
N ASP A 92 36.48 -0.63 4.81
CA ASP A 92 35.46 -1.35 4.08
C ASP A 92 34.05 -0.76 4.25
N LEU A 93 33.39 -0.63 3.10
CA LEU A 93 31.95 -0.73 2.86
C LEU A 93 31.03 -0.37 4.05
N PRO A 94 30.40 0.82 4.08
CA PRO A 94 29.31 1.05 5.02
C PRO A 94 28.10 0.23 4.55
N THR A 95 27.78 -0.82 5.31
CA THR A 95 26.42 -1.33 5.42
C THR A 95 25.48 -0.15 5.74
N PRO A 96 24.27 -0.07 5.15
CA PRO A 96 23.36 1.02 5.43
C PRO A 96 22.94 0.92 6.91
N THR A 97 23.48 1.83 7.73
CA THR A 97 23.13 1.97 9.14
C THR A 97 21.66 2.36 9.19
N THR A 98 20.83 1.41 9.60
CA THR A 98 19.41 1.55 9.87
C THR A 98 19.21 2.74 10.81
N SER A 99 18.31 3.64 10.42
CA SER A 99 18.05 4.93 11.06
C SER A 99 17.88 4.82 12.58
N SER A 100 18.67 5.60 13.32
CA SER A 100 18.54 5.83 14.77
C SER A 100 17.34 6.72 15.14
N LEU A 101 16.28 6.72 14.33
CA LEU A 101 15.06 7.48 14.60
C LEU A 101 13.95 6.49 14.99
N PRO A 102 13.07 6.86 15.93
CA PRO A 102 11.86 6.10 16.23
C PRO A 102 11.09 5.80 14.96
N GLN A 103 10.72 4.54 14.77
CA GLN A 103 9.82 4.14 13.70
C GLN A 103 8.46 3.78 14.28
N THR A 104 7.39 4.10 13.56
CA THR A 104 6.02 3.86 14.02
C THR A 104 5.55 2.44 13.68
N CYS A 105 5.03 1.71 14.67
CA CYS A 105 4.43 0.40 14.46
C CYS A 105 3.09 0.51 13.70
N PHE A 106 2.92 -0.27 12.63
CA PHE A 106 1.73 -0.21 11.78
C PHE A 106 0.47 -0.82 12.43
N VAL A 107 0.62 -1.56 13.54
CA VAL A 107 -0.47 -2.20 14.29
C VAL A 107 -0.96 -1.29 15.42
N CYS A 108 -0.08 -0.91 16.34
CA CYS A 108 -0.45 -0.16 17.54
C CYS A 108 -0.23 1.37 17.41
N GLY A 109 0.60 1.82 16.47
CA GLY A 109 0.90 3.23 16.24
C GLY A 109 1.89 3.83 17.24
N GLN A 110 2.52 3.02 18.08
CA GLN A 110 3.58 3.47 18.99
C GLN A 110 4.91 3.60 18.25
N ASN A 111 5.73 4.56 18.68
CA ASN A 111 7.10 4.72 18.22
C ASN A 111 8.00 3.76 18.99
N VAL A 112 8.78 2.95 18.25
CA VAL A 112 9.69 1.96 18.82
C VAL A 112 11.11 2.48 18.69
N ASP A 113 11.78 2.68 19.83
CA ASP A 113 13.10 3.33 19.91
C ASP A 113 14.27 2.35 20.11
N TYR A 114 14.03 1.17 20.69
CA TYR A 114 15.11 0.34 21.29
C TYR A 114 15.22 -1.10 20.78
N GLU A 115 14.30 -1.55 19.93
CA GLU A 115 14.31 -2.88 19.32
C GLU A 115 14.06 -2.78 17.81
N PRO A 116 14.50 -3.75 16.99
CA PRO A 116 14.14 -3.73 15.58
C PRO A 116 12.61 -3.72 15.46
N LEU A 117 12.07 -2.68 14.82
CA LEU A 117 10.63 -2.50 14.60
C LEU A 117 9.93 -3.78 14.11
N ILE A 118 10.65 -4.60 13.34
CA ILE A 118 10.18 -5.86 12.77
C ILE A 118 9.74 -6.86 13.87
N ASP A 119 10.51 -7.00 14.95
CA ASP A 119 10.20 -7.98 16.00
C ASP A 119 8.96 -7.51 16.79
N HIS A 120 8.94 -6.23 17.16
CA HIS A 120 7.77 -5.60 17.77
C HIS A 120 6.51 -5.73 16.88
N GLU A 121 6.63 -5.54 15.56
CA GLU A 121 5.52 -5.68 14.63
C GLU A 121 4.96 -7.11 14.59
N ILE A 122 5.82 -8.13 14.63
CA ILE A 122 5.42 -9.55 14.64
C ILE A 122 4.64 -9.86 15.92
N GLU A 123 5.18 -9.46 17.06
CA GLU A 123 4.53 -9.68 18.37
C GLU A 123 3.21 -8.92 18.46
N CYS A 124 3.20 -7.64 18.07
CA CYS A 124 1.98 -6.84 18.05
C CYS A 124 0.91 -7.44 17.12
N GLU A 125 1.29 -7.93 15.95
CA GLU A 125 0.33 -8.57 15.05
C GLU A 125 -0.22 -9.87 15.64
N ALA A 126 0.60 -10.65 16.34
CA ALA A 126 0.18 -11.87 17.03
C ALA A 126 -0.85 -11.55 18.13
N VAL A 127 -0.56 -10.57 18.99
CA VAL A 127 -1.50 -10.11 20.05
C VAL A 127 -2.78 -9.57 19.43
N TRP A 128 -2.68 -8.73 18.40
CA TRP A 128 -3.84 -8.17 17.72
C TRP A 128 -4.75 -9.27 17.13
N ARG A 129 -4.16 -10.32 16.53
CA ARG A 129 -4.93 -11.46 15.99
C ARG A 129 -5.64 -12.24 17.09
N THR A 130 -5.01 -12.43 18.24
CA THR A 130 -5.62 -13.11 19.40
C THR A 130 -6.79 -12.28 19.95
N ASN A 131 -6.57 -11.01 20.27
CA ASN A 131 -7.61 -10.12 20.79
C ASN A 131 -8.79 -10.02 19.82
N ARG A 132 -8.53 -10.01 18.50
CA ARG A 132 -9.60 -9.99 17.49
C ARG A 132 -10.45 -11.26 17.51
N ARG A 133 -9.91 -12.42 17.88
CA ARG A 133 -10.69 -13.66 18.02
C ARG A 133 -11.61 -13.60 19.23
N ASP A 134 -11.19 -12.91 20.29
CA ASP A 134 -11.96 -12.76 21.52
C ASP A 134 -13.06 -11.69 21.39
N LEU A 135 -12.95 -10.80 20.40
CA LEU A 135 -13.98 -9.80 20.12
C LEU A 135 -15.29 -10.45 19.63
N PRO A 136 -16.46 -9.99 20.12
CA PRO A 136 -17.76 -10.48 19.65
C PRO A 136 -17.99 -10.25 18.15
N ALA A 137 -18.72 -11.14 17.49
CA ALA A 137 -18.95 -11.08 16.03
C ALA A 137 -19.66 -9.80 15.53
N TYR A 138 -20.41 -9.11 16.40
CA TYR A 138 -21.06 -7.84 16.08
C TYR A 138 -20.09 -6.64 16.11
N MET A 139 -18.83 -6.85 16.49
CA MET A 139 -17.78 -5.83 16.47
C MET A 139 -17.00 -5.88 15.16
N GLN A 140 -17.13 -4.83 14.35
CA GLN A 140 -16.42 -4.71 13.09
C GLN A 140 -15.04 -4.07 13.31
N VAL A 141 -13.98 -4.82 13.01
CA VAL A 141 -12.58 -4.38 13.08
C VAL A 141 -11.94 -4.37 11.69
N ARG A 142 -11.00 -3.45 11.44
CA ARG A 142 -10.14 -3.47 10.24
C ARG A 142 -8.79 -4.14 10.55
N SER A 143 -8.30 -4.97 9.64
CA SER A 143 -6.95 -5.55 9.78
C SER A 143 -5.86 -4.50 9.58
N PRO A 144 -4.82 -4.48 10.42
CA PRO A 144 -3.63 -3.69 10.16
C PRO A 144 -3.00 -4.16 8.85
N LYS A 145 -2.41 -3.23 8.10
CA LYS A 145 -1.81 -3.50 6.79
C LYS A 145 -0.48 -2.76 6.67
N LYS A 146 0.61 -3.53 6.62
CA LYS A 146 1.93 -2.96 6.32
C LYS A 146 2.01 -2.59 4.83
N MET A 147 2.21 -1.31 4.56
CA MET A 147 2.42 -0.80 3.20
C MET A 147 3.91 -0.76 2.90
N ARG A 148 4.32 -1.29 1.75
CA ARG A 148 5.67 -1.11 1.19
C ARG A 148 5.57 -0.18 -0.01
N ILE A 149 6.07 1.03 0.13
CA ILE A 149 6.01 2.04 -0.93
C ILE A 149 7.45 2.27 -1.40
N PRO A 150 7.84 1.69 -2.55
CA PRO A 150 9.10 2.06 -3.16
C PRO A 150 8.99 3.51 -3.68
N SER A 151 9.94 4.37 -3.31
CA SER A 151 10.02 5.69 -3.96
C SER A 151 10.44 5.52 -5.41
N VAL A 152 10.14 6.51 -6.24
CA VAL A 152 10.46 6.51 -7.68
C VAL A 152 11.96 6.30 -7.92
N ASP A 153 12.78 6.81 -7.01
CA ASP A 153 14.25 6.72 -7.05
C ASP A 153 14.80 5.49 -6.31
N GLY A 154 13.94 4.59 -5.83
CA GLY A 154 14.33 3.43 -5.03
C GLY A 154 14.72 3.75 -3.58
N THR A 155 14.71 5.02 -3.19
CA THR A 155 14.92 5.46 -1.80
C THR A 155 13.72 5.10 -0.93
N ILE A 156 13.96 4.81 0.35
CA ILE A 156 12.90 4.55 1.32
C ILE A 156 12.79 5.77 2.24
N ASP A 157 11.71 6.53 2.10
CA ASP A 157 11.44 7.69 2.96
C ASP A 157 10.80 7.20 4.28
N GLY A 158 11.56 7.23 5.38
CA GLY A 158 11.10 6.79 6.70
C GLY A 158 9.81 7.50 7.16
N ALA A 159 9.81 8.84 7.11
CA ALA A 159 8.63 9.65 7.47
C ALA A 159 7.37 9.30 6.66
N ARG A 160 7.53 8.89 5.39
CA ARG A 160 6.40 8.41 4.58
C ARG A 160 5.90 7.09 5.15
N LEU A 161 6.77 6.14 5.44
CA LEU A 161 6.38 4.86 6.04
C LEU A 161 5.69 5.06 7.39
N ASP A 162 6.22 5.94 8.24
CA ASP A 162 5.64 6.23 9.56
C ASP A 162 4.22 6.80 9.44
N TRP A 163 3.99 7.74 8.53
CA TRP A 163 2.64 8.27 8.26
C TRP A 163 1.65 7.17 7.81
N TYR A 164 2.09 6.24 6.95
CA TYR A 164 1.24 5.12 6.54
C TYR A 164 1.02 4.13 7.69
N ALA A 165 2.01 3.92 8.54
CA ALA A 165 1.92 3.06 9.72
C ALA A 165 0.94 3.64 10.76
N GLU A 166 1.00 4.94 11.03
CA GLU A 166 0.03 5.63 11.91
C GLU A 166 -1.40 5.51 11.35
N LYS A 167 -1.55 5.68 10.03
CA LYS A 167 -2.85 5.55 9.37
C LYS A 167 -3.40 4.12 9.46
N SER A 168 -2.55 3.10 9.29
CA SER A 168 -2.99 1.71 9.44
C SER A 168 -3.31 1.37 10.90
N ALA A 169 -2.53 1.87 11.86
CA ALA A 169 -2.77 1.67 13.28
C ALA A 169 -4.09 2.32 13.72
N THR A 170 -4.33 3.57 13.31
CA THR A 170 -5.60 4.27 13.57
C THR A 170 -6.80 3.50 13.00
N ALA A 171 -6.65 2.89 11.83
CA ALA A 171 -7.70 2.08 11.24
C ALA A 171 -7.92 0.76 12.00
N ALA A 172 -6.84 0.10 12.44
CA ALA A 172 -6.90 -1.16 13.19
C ALA A 172 -7.47 -0.98 14.60
N ASN A 173 -7.17 0.16 15.23
CA ASN A 173 -7.61 0.50 16.58
C ASN A 173 -9.05 1.03 16.64
N ARG A 174 -9.72 1.24 15.49
CA ARG A 174 -11.13 1.68 15.43
C ARG A 174 -12.05 0.48 15.23
N VAL A 175 -12.91 0.22 16.22
CA VAL A 175 -13.89 -0.87 16.20
C VAL A 175 -15.31 -0.31 16.21
N ARG A 176 -16.21 -0.83 15.37
CA ARG A 176 -17.61 -0.38 15.30
C ARG A 176 -18.56 -1.45 15.82
N CYS A 177 -19.41 -1.16 16.82
CA CYS A 177 -20.54 -2.03 17.19
C CYS A 177 -21.59 -1.96 16.07
N LEU A 178 -21.91 -3.09 15.43
CA LEU A 178 -22.93 -3.15 14.37
C LEU A 178 -24.36 -3.00 14.91
N LYS A 179 -24.58 -3.19 16.22
CA LYS A 179 -25.90 -3.01 16.86
C LYS A 179 -26.22 -1.54 17.14
N CYS A 180 -25.28 -0.79 17.73
CA CYS A 180 -25.50 0.61 18.13
C CYS A 180 -24.84 1.64 17.19
N GLY A 181 -23.89 1.22 16.34
CA GLY A 181 -23.16 2.07 15.41
C GLY A 181 -21.99 2.85 16.02
N ARG A 182 -21.78 2.77 17.34
CA ARG A 182 -20.71 3.48 18.04
C ARG A 182 -19.34 2.93 17.63
N VAL A 183 -18.37 3.84 17.51
CA VAL A 183 -16.97 3.50 17.27
C VAL A 183 -16.21 3.63 18.59
N GLU A 184 -15.58 2.55 19.01
CA GLU A 184 -14.75 2.45 20.21
C GLU A 184 -13.30 2.12 19.82
N ARG A 185 -12.39 2.23 20.78
CA ARG A 185 -11.02 1.73 20.62
C ARG A 185 -11.00 0.20 20.67
N PHE A 186 -10.00 -0.41 20.04
CA PHE A 186 -9.85 -1.86 20.00
C PHE A 186 -9.70 -2.50 21.39
N ASP A 187 -8.94 -1.85 22.29
CA ASP A 187 -8.74 -2.31 23.67
C ASP A 187 -10.05 -2.25 24.49
N ASP A 188 -10.84 -1.19 24.30
CA ASP A 188 -12.08 -0.96 25.05
C ASP A 188 -13.29 -1.73 24.46
N ALA A 189 -13.15 -2.28 23.25
CA ALA A 189 -14.24 -2.93 22.53
C ALA A 189 -14.79 -4.16 23.25
N CYS A 190 -13.98 -4.87 24.04
CA CYS A 190 -14.43 -6.02 24.82
C CYS A 190 -15.41 -5.62 25.95
N GLY A 191 -15.23 -4.44 26.55
CA GLY A 191 -16.08 -3.92 27.62
C GLY A 191 -17.31 -3.16 27.13
N HIS A 192 -17.49 -3.01 25.81
CA HIS A 192 -18.56 -2.20 25.25
C HIS A 192 -19.95 -2.84 25.48
N GLN A 193 -20.80 -2.16 26.24
CA GLN A 193 -22.20 -2.50 26.40
C GLN A 193 -23.04 -1.75 25.35
N CYS A 194 -23.57 -2.45 24.32
CA CYS A 194 -24.43 -1.81 23.32
C CYS A 194 -25.82 -1.50 23.96
N ALA A 195 -26.06 -0.25 24.37
CA ALA A 195 -27.32 0.21 24.98
C ALA A 195 -28.57 0.21 24.06
N ARG A 196 -28.50 -0.40 22.86
CA ARG A 196 -29.59 -0.47 21.87
C ARG A 196 -30.26 -1.86 21.80
N PHE A 197 -30.18 -2.60 22.90
CA PHE A 197 -30.82 -3.90 23.13
C PHE A 197 -31.36 -3.77 24.58
N GLU A 198 -32.64 -3.56 24.90
CA GLU A 198 -33.95 -3.93 24.36
C GLU A 198 -35.00 -2.84 24.67
N PRO A 199 -36.10 -2.65 23.90
CA PRO A 199 -37.37 -2.34 24.54
C PRO A 199 -37.84 -3.62 25.24
N THR A 200 -37.98 -3.59 26.56
CA THR A 200 -38.67 -4.63 27.32
C THR A 200 -40.05 -4.84 26.71
N VAL A 201 -40.21 -5.91 25.91
CA VAL A 201 -41.53 -6.33 25.45
C VAL A 201 -42.19 -6.98 26.66
N GLN A 202 -42.91 -6.18 27.43
CA GLN A 202 -43.79 -6.72 28.46
C GLN A 202 -44.94 -7.41 27.72
N PHE A 203 -44.90 -8.74 27.70
CA PHE A 203 -46.05 -9.53 27.30
C PHE A 203 -47.08 -9.41 28.42
N TYR A 204 -48.09 -8.58 28.20
CA TYR A 204 -49.31 -8.61 29.00
C TYR A 204 -50.12 -9.81 28.52
N PHE A 205 -50.23 -10.82 29.38
CA PHE A 205 -51.17 -11.93 29.25
C PHE A 205 -52.48 -11.58 29.94
#